data_AF-A0A1Q9A2K9-F1
#
_entry.id   AF-A0A1Q9A2K9-F1
#
_cell.length_a   1.000
_cell.length_b   1.000
_cell.length_c   1.000
_cell.angle_alpha   90.00
_cell.angle_beta   90.00
_cell.angle_gamma   90.00
#
_symmetry.space_group_name_H-M   'P 1'
#
loop_
_entity.id
_entity.type
_entity.pdbx_description
1 polymer ?
#
loop_
_entity_poly.entity_id
_entity_poly.type
_entity_poly.pdbx_seq_one_letter_code
_entity_poly.pdbx_strand_id
1 'polypeptide(L)'
;MASVTLESKAAFLERCRRIEMTDATIEGLRAAGFDTFGSLGFAVCANPQALEEGQVIKFIGDTFPAGLTLKQSACIRKLLFESQALSLQDLKARVEPPPVDAPPRKMPVAERLAREKAQREKLNGLIWGPEMQPGQGVVDACMDMLEQNVLVYMPPHKFVSRSQEISCVKRDKSVLVDTDGGLKVTAKNQDMSCDASTEYALRQ
;
A
#
# COMPACT_ATOMS: atom_id res chain seq x y z
N MET A 1 -6.19 -12.67 0.26
CA MET A 1 -5.03 -12.62 -0.67
C MET A 1 -3.82 -12.02 0.05
N ALA A 2 -2.63 -11.94 -0.56
CA ALA A 2 -1.52 -11.17 0.02
C ALA A 2 -1.83 -9.68 0.03
N SER A 3 -1.35 -8.98 1.06
CA SER A 3 -1.47 -7.53 1.16
C SER A 3 -0.98 -6.86 -0.12
N VAL A 4 -1.69 -5.82 -0.56
CA VAL A 4 -1.33 -4.97 -1.71
C VAL A 4 0.09 -4.40 -1.56
N THR A 5 0.58 -4.23 -0.32
CA THR A 5 1.96 -3.81 -0.07
C THR A 5 3.00 -4.83 -0.54
N LEU A 6 2.73 -6.12 -0.40
CA LEU A 6 3.65 -7.19 -0.77
C LEU A 6 3.73 -7.38 -2.28
N GLU A 7 2.60 -7.25 -2.96
CA GLU A 7 2.47 -7.47 -4.41
C GLU A 7 2.75 -6.21 -5.25
N SER A 8 2.90 -5.05 -4.61
CA SER A 8 3.13 -3.79 -5.33
C SER A 8 4.56 -3.66 -5.86
N LYS A 9 4.69 -3.73 -7.18
CA LYS A 9 5.95 -3.41 -7.90
C LYS A 9 6.36 -1.95 -7.71
N ALA A 10 5.38 -1.04 -7.62
CA ALA A 10 5.64 0.38 -7.45
C ALA A 10 6.20 0.70 -6.05
N ALA A 11 5.63 0.10 -5.00
CA ALA A 11 6.13 0.25 -3.64
C ALA A 11 7.53 -0.36 -3.47
N PHE A 12 7.76 -1.51 -4.11
CA PHE A 12 9.08 -2.15 -4.13
C PHE A 12 10.14 -1.24 -4.78
N LEU A 13 9.83 -0.69 -5.95
CA LEU A 13 10.74 0.22 -6.68
C LEU A 13 10.99 1.52 -5.91
N GLU A 14 9.95 2.13 -5.32
CA GLU A 14 10.11 3.31 -4.45
C GLU A 14 11.07 3.01 -3.30
N ARG A 15 10.93 1.84 -2.66
CA ARG A 15 11.79 1.45 -1.55
C ARG A 15 13.22 1.23 -2.00
N CYS A 16 13.45 0.55 -3.13
CA CYS A 16 14.78 0.34 -3.70
C CYS A 16 15.52 1.66 -3.94
N ARG A 17 14.81 2.67 -4.49
CA ARG A 17 15.37 4.01 -4.69
C ARG A 17 15.70 4.70 -3.36
N ARG A 18 14.84 4.55 -2.34
CA ARG A 18 15.04 5.13 -1.01
C ARG A 18 16.23 4.54 -0.25
N ILE A 19 16.62 3.30 -0.55
CA ILE A 19 17.83 2.67 0.00
C ILE A 19 19.06 2.86 -0.90
N GLU A 20 18.99 3.78 -1.87
CA GLU A 20 20.07 4.14 -2.80
C GLU A 20 20.63 2.96 -3.61
N MET A 21 19.77 2.01 -3.99
CA MET A 21 20.17 0.99 -4.95
C MET A 21 20.36 1.61 -6.34
N THR A 22 21.36 1.14 -7.07
CA THR A 22 21.62 1.58 -8.45
C THR A 22 20.60 0.96 -9.39
N ASP A 23 20.21 1.67 -10.45
CA ASP A 23 19.21 1.17 -11.40
C ASP A 23 19.61 -0.18 -12.01
N ALA A 24 20.91 -0.40 -12.27
CA ALA A 24 21.43 -1.70 -12.72
C ALA A 24 21.13 -2.85 -11.75
N THR A 25 21.20 -2.62 -10.43
CA THR A 25 20.87 -3.65 -9.43
C THR A 25 19.37 -3.90 -9.34
N ILE A 26 18.56 -2.87 -9.52
CA ILE A 26 17.09 -2.97 -9.51
C ILE A 26 16.62 -3.77 -10.74
N GLU A 27 17.15 -3.46 -11.91
CA GLU A 27 16.84 -4.21 -13.14
C GLU A 27 17.38 -5.65 -13.08
N GLY A 28 18.53 -5.87 -12.43
CA GLY A 28 19.03 -7.23 -12.18
C GLY A 28 18.08 -8.06 -11.31
N LEU A 29 17.55 -7.48 -10.22
CA LEU A 29 16.52 -8.15 -9.40
C LEU A 29 15.24 -8.42 -10.22
N ARG A 30 14.79 -7.45 -11.01
CA ARG A 30 13.61 -7.62 -11.87
C ARG A 30 13.82 -8.72 -12.91
N ALA A 31 14.98 -8.77 -13.56
CA ALA A 31 15.31 -9.80 -14.54
C ALA A 31 15.36 -11.21 -13.93
N ALA A 32 15.76 -11.31 -12.65
CA ALA A 32 15.71 -12.55 -11.88
C ALA A 32 14.29 -12.90 -11.37
N GLY A 33 13.28 -12.08 -11.64
CA GLY A 33 11.89 -12.32 -11.22
C GLY A 33 11.54 -11.78 -9.83
N PHE A 34 12.43 -11.01 -9.18
CA PHE A 34 12.20 -10.41 -7.87
C PHE A 34 11.84 -8.92 -8.03
N ASP A 35 10.58 -8.66 -8.37
CA ASP A 35 10.07 -7.29 -8.61
C ASP A 35 9.06 -6.81 -7.56
N THR A 36 8.85 -7.60 -6.50
CA THR A 36 7.91 -7.33 -5.40
C THR A 36 8.50 -7.77 -4.06
N PHE A 37 7.98 -7.24 -2.94
CA PHE A 37 8.39 -7.71 -1.61
C PHE A 37 7.95 -9.16 -1.36
N GLY A 38 6.80 -9.58 -1.89
CA GLY A 38 6.30 -10.96 -1.76
C GLY A 38 7.24 -11.98 -2.42
N SER A 39 7.67 -11.70 -3.66
CA SER A 39 8.63 -12.56 -4.37
C SER A 39 9.99 -12.63 -3.68
N LEU A 40 10.50 -11.50 -3.20
CA LEU A 40 11.81 -11.43 -2.55
C LEU A 40 11.81 -12.01 -1.13
N GLY A 41 10.71 -11.90 -0.39
CA GLY A 41 10.60 -12.32 1.01
C GLY A 41 10.91 -13.80 1.25
N PHE A 42 10.68 -14.65 0.26
CA PHE A 42 10.93 -16.09 0.32
C PHE A 42 12.09 -16.55 -0.58
N ALA A 43 12.83 -15.62 -1.19
CA ALA A 43 13.86 -15.94 -2.18
C ALA A 43 15.05 -16.74 -1.60
N VAL A 44 15.42 -16.48 -0.34
CA VAL A 44 16.59 -17.09 0.31
C VAL A 44 16.19 -18.13 1.35
N CYS A 45 15.29 -17.77 2.26
CA CYS A 45 14.87 -18.65 3.34
C CYS A 45 13.41 -18.35 3.72
N ALA A 46 12.67 -19.40 4.07
CA ALA A 46 11.29 -19.29 4.54
C ALA A 46 11.16 -18.83 5.99
N ASN A 47 12.22 -18.97 6.81
CA ASN A 47 12.22 -18.55 8.20
C ASN A 47 13.17 -17.34 8.39
N PRO A 48 12.64 -16.16 8.76
CA PRO A 48 13.47 -14.97 8.96
C PRO A 48 14.49 -15.08 10.10
N GLN A 49 14.24 -15.94 11.09
CA GLN A 49 15.19 -16.19 12.19
C GLN A 49 16.34 -17.12 11.80
N ALA A 50 16.22 -17.80 10.65
CA ALA A 50 17.21 -18.76 10.15
C ALA A 50 17.94 -18.25 8.90
N LEU A 51 17.98 -16.94 8.67
CA LEU A 51 18.68 -16.35 7.53
C LEU A 51 20.20 -16.45 7.74
N GLU A 52 20.80 -17.52 7.24
CA GLU A 52 22.25 -17.72 7.27
C GLU A 52 22.93 -16.84 6.21
N GLU A 53 24.02 -16.17 6.60
CA GLU A 53 24.77 -15.28 5.70
C GLU A 53 25.28 -16.01 4.44
N GLY A 54 25.68 -17.28 4.58
CA GLY A 54 26.12 -18.10 3.45
C GLY A 54 25.06 -18.28 2.37
N GLN A 55 23.78 -18.36 2.75
CA GLN A 55 22.68 -18.49 1.78
C GLN A 55 22.42 -17.19 1.04
N VAL A 56 22.53 -16.05 1.73
CA VAL A 56 22.39 -14.73 1.11
C VAL A 56 23.53 -14.46 0.13
N ILE A 57 24.75 -14.85 0.48
CA ILE A 57 25.91 -14.72 -0.43
C ILE A 57 25.71 -15.57 -1.69
N LYS A 58 25.24 -16.82 -1.54
CA LYS A 58 24.92 -17.69 -2.67
C LYS A 58 23.86 -17.08 -3.57
N PHE A 59 22.75 -16.62 -2.99
CA PHE A 59 21.68 -15.94 -3.73
C PHE A 59 22.19 -14.73 -4.50
N ILE A 60 23.01 -13.88 -3.88
CA ILE A 60 23.62 -12.73 -4.56
C ILE A 60 24.54 -13.19 -5.69
N GLY A 61 25.35 -14.23 -5.49
CA GLY A 61 26.23 -14.78 -6.52
C GLY A 61 25.47 -15.34 -7.72
N ASP A 62 24.38 -16.08 -7.48
CA ASP A 62 23.55 -16.67 -8.53
C ASP A 62 22.76 -15.60 -9.31
N THR A 63 22.29 -14.56 -8.61
CA THR A 63 21.50 -13.47 -9.21
C THR A 63 22.39 -12.46 -9.95
N PHE A 64 23.62 -12.24 -9.47
CA PHE A 64 24.55 -11.25 -10.01
C PHE A 64 25.93 -11.87 -10.31
N PRO A 65 26.10 -12.57 -11.46
CA PRO A 65 27.35 -13.24 -11.81
C PRO A 65 28.55 -12.30 -11.93
N ALA A 66 28.31 -11.03 -12.28
CA ALA A 66 29.34 -9.99 -12.35
C ALA A 66 29.82 -9.50 -10.96
N GLY A 67 29.19 -9.98 -9.88
CA GLY A 67 29.42 -9.53 -8.52
C GLY A 67 28.78 -8.17 -8.23
N LEU A 68 28.69 -7.85 -6.94
CA LEU A 68 28.19 -6.58 -6.43
C LEU A 68 29.20 -5.94 -5.50
N THR A 69 29.16 -4.61 -5.43
CA THR A 69 29.93 -3.88 -4.41
C THR A 69 29.42 -4.20 -3.01
N LEU A 70 30.26 -4.02 -2.00
CA LEU A 70 29.87 -4.23 -0.59
C LEU A 70 28.62 -3.42 -0.23
N LYS A 71 28.52 -2.15 -0.68
CA LYS A 71 27.34 -1.30 -0.46
C LYS A 71 26.07 -1.92 -1.08
N GLN A 72 26.13 -2.34 -2.34
CA GLN A 72 24.98 -2.96 -3.02
C GLN A 72 24.55 -4.26 -2.34
N SER A 73 25.50 -5.08 -1.91
CA SER A 73 25.21 -6.30 -1.16
C SER A 73 24.53 -6.01 0.19
N ALA A 74 24.88 -4.91 0.86
CA ALA A 74 24.23 -4.49 2.10
C ALA A 74 22.79 -4.00 1.86
N CYS A 75 22.55 -3.28 0.75
CA CYS A 75 21.21 -2.87 0.35
C CYS A 75 20.30 -4.09 0.08
N ILE A 76 20.79 -5.12 -0.59
CA ILE A 76 20.02 -6.36 -0.84
C ILE A 76 19.70 -7.08 0.47
N ARG A 77 20.67 -7.20 1.40
CA ARG A 77 20.42 -7.79 2.73
C ARG A 77 19.29 -7.07 3.47
N LYS A 78 19.34 -5.73 3.47
CA LYS A 78 18.30 -4.90 4.07
C LYS A 78 16.93 -5.15 3.42
N LEU A 79 16.89 -5.21 2.09
CA LEU A 79 15.66 -5.42 1.33
C LEU A 79 15.06 -6.81 1.58
N LEU A 80 15.90 -7.86 1.66
CA LEU A 80 15.49 -9.21 2.01
C LEU A 80 14.85 -9.26 3.41
N PHE A 81 15.52 -8.66 4.39
CA PHE A 81 15.00 -8.60 5.76
C PHE A 81 13.65 -7.88 5.85
N GLU A 82 13.53 -6.73 5.17
CA GLU A 82 12.28 -5.97 5.12
C GLU A 82 11.16 -6.77 4.44
N SER A 83 11.46 -7.46 3.34
CA SER A 83 10.51 -8.31 2.62
C SER A 83 10.00 -9.47 3.49
N GLN A 84 10.89 -10.11 4.23
CA GLN A 84 10.56 -11.16 5.20
C GLN A 84 9.70 -10.63 6.34
N ALA A 85 10.05 -9.47 6.91
CA ALA A 85 9.30 -8.85 7.99
C ALA A 85 7.87 -8.48 7.54
N LEU A 86 7.72 -7.89 6.36
CA LEU A 86 6.42 -7.57 5.77
C LEU A 86 5.58 -8.83 5.52
N SER A 87 6.21 -9.91 5.05
CA SER A 87 5.53 -11.19 4.80
C SER A 87 5.02 -11.82 6.10
N LEU A 88 5.83 -11.80 7.16
CA LEU A 88 5.40 -12.25 8.48
C LEU A 88 4.27 -11.39 9.06
N GLN A 89 4.35 -10.08 8.88
CA GLN A 89 3.29 -9.17 9.34
C GLN A 89 1.97 -9.44 8.62
N ASP A 90 2.01 -9.66 7.30
CA ASP A 90 0.82 -10.03 6.53
C ASP A 90 0.25 -11.37 6.99
N LEU A 91 1.09 -12.38 7.24
CA LEU A 91 0.64 -13.67 7.76
C LEU A 91 -0.04 -13.54 9.13
N LYS A 92 0.55 -12.77 10.06
CA LYS A 92 -0.06 -12.51 11.37
C LYS A 92 -1.41 -11.82 11.23
N ALA A 93 -1.49 -10.79 10.38
CA ALA A 93 -2.72 -10.05 10.13
C ALA A 93 -3.83 -10.88 9.48
N ARG A 94 -3.52 -12.02 8.87
CA ARG A 94 -4.53 -12.97 8.34
C ARG A 94 -5.02 -13.98 9.38
N VAL A 95 -4.18 -14.32 10.35
CA VAL A 95 -4.52 -15.27 11.42
C VAL A 95 -5.27 -14.57 12.54
N GLU A 96 -4.91 -13.32 12.84
CA GLU A 96 -5.59 -12.50 13.82
C GLU A 96 -6.89 -11.92 13.23
N PRO A 97 -8.06 -12.13 13.86
CA PRO A 97 -9.30 -11.53 13.38
C PRO A 97 -9.18 -10.00 13.48
N PRO A 98 -9.63 -9.26 12.44
CA PRO A 98 -9.61 -7.80 12.50
C PRO A 98 -10.54 -7.31 13.63
N PRO A 99 -10.14 -6.27 14.37
CA PRO A 99 -11.04 -5.57 15.29
C PRO A 99 -12.35 -5.18 14.58
N VAL A 100 -13.47 -5.22 15.30
CA VAL A 100 -14.83 -4.95 14.77
C VAL A 100 -14.94 -3.58 14.08
N ASP A 101 -14.09 -2.62 14.44
CA ASP A 101 -14.03 -1.26 13.86
C ASP A 101 -12.65 -0.90 13.28
N ALA A 102 -11.89 -1.89 12.80
CA ALA A 102 -10.60 -1.62 12.18
C ALA A 102 -10.77 -0.77 10.91
N PRO A 103 -10.06 0.36 10.76
CA PRO A 103 -10.11 1.13 9.52
C PRO A 103 -9.57 0.29 8.36
N PRO A 104 -10.07 0.48 7.13
CA PRO A 104 -9.57 -0.20 5.95
C PRO A 104 -8.05 -0.05 5.82
N ARG A 105 -7.37 -1.11 5.40
CA ARG A 105 -5.93 -1.02 5.14
C ARG A 105 -5.65 0.01 4.06
N LYS A 106 -4.72 0.90 4.36
CA LYS A 106 -4.32 1.96 3.44
C LYS A 106 -3.40 1.42 2.37
N MET A 107 -3.75 1.68 1.11
CA MET A 107 -2.88 1.37 -0.01
C MET A 107 -1.61 2.24 0.01
N PRO A 108 -0.42 1.68 -0.27
CA PRO A 108 0.81 2.44 -0.45
C PRO A 108 0.67 3.55 -1.49
N VAL A 109 1.32 4.69 -1.25
CA VAL A 109 1.23 5.86 -2.12
C VAL A 109 1.76 5.56 -3.53
N ALA A 110 2.90 4.87 -3.66
CA ALA A 110 3.43 4.50 -4.97
C ALA A 110 2.50 3.57 -5.76
N GLU A 111 1.86 2.59 -5.12
CA GLU A 111 0.88 1.72 -5.77
C GLU A 111 -0.33 2.52 -6.25
N ARG A 112 -0.81 3.44 -5.41
CA ARG A 112 -1.94 4.31 -5.74
C ARG A 112 -1.67 5.14 -6.99
N LEU A 113 -0.50 5.80 -7.03
CA LEU A 113 -0.09 6.60 -8.19
C LEU A 113 0.08 5.75 -9.45
N ALA A 114 0.62 4.53 -9.30
CA ALA A 114 0.77 3.60 -10.43
C ALA A 114 -0.59 3.18 -11.00
N ARG A 115 -1.56 2.86 -10.15
CA ARG A 115 -2.93 2.52 -10.56
C ARG A 115 -3.66 3.69 -11.19
N GLU A 116 -3.54 4.88 -10.61
CA GLU A 116 -4.13 6.10 -11.17
C GLU A 116 -3.59 6.39 -12.57
N LYS A 117 -2.27 6.26 -12.76
CA LYS A 117 -1.63 6.41 -14.08
C LYS A 117 -2.16 5.38 -15.09
N ALA A 118 -2.22 4.11 -14.70
CA ALA A 118 -2.72 3.04 -15.56
C ALA A 118 -4.20 3.25 -15.94
N GLN A 119 -5.03 3.70 -15.00
CA GLN A 119 -6.43 4.04 -15.28
C GLN A 119 -6.55 5.22 -16.25
N ARG A 120 -5.73 6.27 -16.06
CA ARG A 120 -5.70 7.42 -16.96
C ARG A 120 -5.29 7.04 -18.38
N GLU A 121 -4.34 6.13 -18.53
CA GLU A 121 -3.91 5.64 -19.85
C GLU A 121 -4.97 4.76 -20.51
N LYS A 122 -5.70 3.96 -19.73
CA LYS A 122 -6.76 3.08 -20.22
C LYS A 122 -8.03 3.84 -20.62
N LEU A 123 -8.40 4.87 -19.87
CA LEU A 123 -9.66 5.61 -20.03
C LEU A 123 -9.39 6.89 -20.83
N ASN A 124 -9.06 6.69 -22.10
CA ASN A 124 -8.87 7.76 -23.07
C ASN A 124 -10.22 8.43 -23.42
N GLY A 125 -10.27 9.76 -23.39
CA GLY A 125 -11.49 10.54 -23.69
C GLY A 125 -12.19 11.15 -22.48
N LEU A 126 -11.70 10.87 -21.28
CA LEU A 126 -12.15 11.50 -20.04
C LEU A 126 -11.13 12.52 -19.53
N ILE A 127 -11.60 13.65 -19.03
CA ILE A 127 -10.75 14.65 -18.38
C ILE A 127 -10.46 14.15 -16.96
N TRP A 128 -9.26 13.61 -16.76
CA TRP A 128 -8.81 13.20 -15.43
C TRP A 128 -8.65 14.42 -14.52
N GLY A 129 -9.55 14.57 -13.56
CA GLY A 129 -9.56 15.64 -12.57
C GLY A 129 -10.13 15.15 -11.23
N PRO A 130 -9.98 15.95 -10.15
CA PRO A 130 -10.37 15.53 -8.80
C PRO A 130 -11.87 15.22 -8.65
N GLU A 131 -12.73 15.78 -9.50
CA GLU A 131 -14.16 15.46 -9.54
C GLU A 131 -14.44 14.05 -10.09
N MET A 132 -13.60 13.57 -11.01
CA MET A 132 -13.78 12.29 -11.70
C MET A 132 -13.01 11.15 -11.03
N GLN A 133 -12.06 11.49 -10.17
CA GLN A 133 -11.29 10.52 -9.41
C GLN A 133 -12.08 10.08 -8.17
N PRO A 134 -12.11 8.78 -7.84
CA PRO A 134 -12.69 8.34 -6.59
C PRO A 134 -11.85 8.83 -5.39
N GLY A 135 -12.51 9.08 -4.26
CA GLY A 135 -11.84 9.36 -3.00
C GLY A 135 -10.91 8.21 -2.59
N GLN A 136 -9.78 8.54 -1.96
CA GLN A 136 -8.79 7.57 -1.49
C GLN A 136 -9.39 6.60 -0.47
N GLY A 137 -10.26 7.08 0.42
CA GLY A 137 -10.96 6.21 1.37
C GLY A 137 -11.87 5.18 0.70
N VAL A 138 -12.53 5.54 -0.40
CA VAL A 138 -13.37 4.61 -1.19
C VAL A 138 -12.51 3.52 -1.83
N VAL A 139 -11.38 3.92 -2.42
CA VAL A 139 -10.42 2.97 -3.00
C VAL A 139 -9.87 2.03 -1.93
N ASP A 140 -9.50 2.55 -0.75
CA ASP A 140 -8.98 1.74 0.35
C ASP A 140 -10.04 0.75 0.87
N ALA A 141 -11.31 1.17 0.99
CA ALA A 141 -12.41 0.29 1.38
C ALA A 141 -12.65 -0.85 0.37
N CYS A 142 -12.65 -0.55 -0.93
CA CYS A 142 -12.78 -1.58 -1.96
C CYS A 142 -11.58 -2.55 -1.96
N MET A 143 -10.38 -2.07 -1.65
CA MET A 143 -9.19 -2.90 -1.58
C MET A 143 -9.18 -3.80 -0.36
N ASP A 144 -9.64 -3.30 0.78
CA ASP A 144 -9.82 -4.10 1.99
C ASP A 144 -10.82 -5.26 1.75
N MET A 145 -11.94 -5.00 1.06
CA MET A 145 -12.88 -6.05 0.63
C MET A 145 -12.21 -7.11 -0.24
N LEU A 146 -11.34 -6.70 -1.19
CA LEU A 146 -10.59 -7.62 -2.05
C LEU A 146 -9.54 -8.43 -1.26
N GLU A 147 -8.84 -7.80 -0.31
CA GLU A 147 -7.82 -8.46 0.51
C GLU A 147 -8.43 -9.51 1.45
N GLN A 148 -9.53 -9.14 2.12
CA GLN A 148 -10.30 -9.99 3.01
C GLN A 148 -11.13 -11.04 2.26
N ASN A 149 -11.33 -10.85 0.96
CA ASN A 149 -12.22 -11.66 0.12
C ASN A 149 -13.66 -11.70 0.67
N VAL A 150 -14.13 -10.54 1.16
CA VAL A 150 -15.47 -10.34 1.72
C VAL A 150 -16.13 -9.20 0.97
N LEU A 151 -17.29 -9.48 0.36
CA LEU A 151 -18.09 -8.45 -0.29
C LEU A 151 -19.00 -7.79 0.75
N VAL A 152 -18.76 -6.50 1.01
CA VAL A 152 -19.62 -5.68 1.86
C VAL A 152 -20.39 -4.70 0.99
N TYR A 153 -21.70 -4.60 1.22
CA TYR A 153 -22.51 -3.61 0.52
C TYR A 153 -22.08 -2.20 0.91
N MET A 154 -21.65 -1.41 -0.08
CA MET A 154 -21.36 0.00 0.08
C MET A 154 -22.52 0.82 -0.50
N PRO A 155 -23.24 1.62 0.31
CA PRO A 155 -24.29 2.49 -0.20
C PRO A 155 -23.75 3.51 -1.23
N PRO A 156 -24.55 3.92 -2.23
CA PRO A 156 -24.12 4.89 -3.26
C PRO A 156 -23.56 6.19 -2.68
N HIS A 157 -24.16 6.69 -1.59
CA HIS A 157 -23.73 7.92 -0.94
C HIS A 157 -22.33 7.85 -0.32
N LYS A 158 -21.73 6.66 -0.16
CA LYS A 158 -20.35 6.51 0.35
C LYS A 158 -19.29 6.67 -0.75
N PHE A 159 -19.69 6.68 -2.03
CA PHE A 159 -18.78 6.84 -3.17
C PHE A 159 -18.50 8.32 -3.45
N VAL A 160 -17.69 8.94 -2.57
CA VAL A 160 -17.28 10.34 -2.74
C VAL A 160 -16.18 10.50 -3.78
N SER A 161 -16.17 11.63 -4.47
CA SER A 161 -15.09 12.03 -5.37
C SER A 161 -13.86 12.53 -4.59
N ARG A 162 -12.72 12.64 -5.27
CA ARG A 162 -11.48 13.14 -4.66
C ARG A 162 -11.58 14.62 -4.28
N SER A 163 -12.33 15.43 -5.03
CA SER A 163 -12.63 16.82 -4.69
C SER A 163 -13.44 16.94 -3.39
N GLN A 164 -14.50 16.12 -3.25
CA GLN A 164 -15.34 16.03 -2.05
C GLN A 164 -14.55 15.54 -0.85
N GLU A 165 -13.69 14.53 -1.03
CA GLU A 165 -12.80 14.07 0.03
C GLU A 165 -11.86 15.19 0.51
N ILE A 166 -11.24 15.94 -0.40
CA ILE A 166 -10.35 17.06 -0.04
C ILE A 166 -11.12 18.20 0.64
N SER A 167 -12.36 18.46 0.24
CA SER A 167 -13.18 19.52 0.84
C SER A 167 -13.66 19.14 2.25
N CYS A 168 -14.03 17.87 2.48
CA CYS A 168 -14.41 17.33 3.79
C CYS A 168 -13.23 17.20 4.76
N VAL A 169 -11.99 17.06 4.27
CA VAL A 169 -10.79 17.06 5.12
C VAL A 169 -10.58 18.41 5.84
N LYS A 170 -11.21 19.50 5.37
CA LYS A 170 -11.17 20.80 6.05
C LYS A 170 -12.31 20.93 7.06
N ARG A 171 -11.92 20.74 8.34
CA ARG A 171 -12.59 21.17 9.59
C ARG A 171 -13.54 20.15 10.22
N ASP A 172 -13.08 19.53 11.31
CA ASP A 172 -13.63 19.74 12.65
C ASP A 172 -12.70 19.14 13.72
N LYS A 173 -11.94 20.01 14.39
CA LYS A 173 -11.23 19.64 15.61
C LYS A 173 -12.27 19.60 16.72
N SER A 174 -12.72 18.42 17.14
CA SER A 174 -13.56 18.30 18.32
C SER A 174 -12.67 18.22 19.56
N VAL A 175 -12.88 19.13 20.51
CA VAL A 175 -12.21 19.08 21.81
C VAL A 175 -13.08 18.23 22.73
N LEU A 176 -12.58 17.06 23.12
CA LEU A 176 -13.22 16.22 24.14
C LEU A 176 -12.58 16.59 25.49
N VAL A 177 -13.41 16.79 26.51
CA VAL A 177 -12.95 16.96 27.89
C VAL A 177 -12.91 15.58 28.53
N ASP A 178 -11.73 15.16 28.97
CA ASP A 178 -11.52 13.91 29.69
C ASP A 178 -12.11 14.02 31.11
N THR A 179 -12.46 12.90 31.71
CA THR A 179 -13.07 12.86 33.06
C THR A 179 -12.16 13.43 34.15
N ASP A 180 -10.84 13.50 33.88
CA ASP A 180 -9.82 14.08 34.77
C ASP A 180 -9.50 15.57 34.47
N GLY A 181 -10.30 16.23 33.62
CA GLY A 181 -10.14 17.66 33.29
C GLY A 181 -9.10 17.97 32.20
N GLY A 182 -8.56 16.95 31.53
CA GLY A 182 -7.66 17.11 30.38
C GLY A 182 -8.43 17.39 29.08
N LEU A 183 -7.94 18.31 28.24
CA LEU A 183 -8.53 18.56 26.92
C LEU A 183 -7.85 17.67 25.85
N LYS A 184 -8.58 16.70 25.30
CA LYS A 184 -8.12 15.85 24.20
C LYS A 184 -8.74 16.33 22.89
N VAL A 185 -7.93 16.95 22.05
CA VAL A 185 -8.34 17.30 20.68
C VAL A 185 -8.38 16.03 19.84
N THR A 186 -9.56 15.59 19.45
CA THR A 186 -9.75 14.47 18.53
C THR A 186 -10.40 14.99 17.25
N ALA A 187 -9.81 14.62 16.11
CA ALA A 187 -10.48 14.84 14.84
C ALA A 187 -11.62 13.83 14.77
N LYS A 188 -12.87 14.30 14.71
CA LYS A 188 -13.97 13.41 14.33
C LYS A 188 -13.72 12.99 12.88
N ASN A 189 -13.67 11.69 12.61
CA ASN A 189 -13.85 11.20 11.25
C ASN A 189 -15.27 11.58 10.86
N GLN A 190 -15.42 12.64 10.05
CA GLN A 190 -16.71 12.91 9.43
C GLN A 190 -17.02 11.75 8.48
N ASP A 191 -18.23 11.19 8.61
CA ASP A 191 -18.78 10.29 7.62
C ASP A 191 -18.94 11.05 6.31
N MET A 192 -17.99 10.88 5.39
CA MET A 192 -18.05 11.47 4.07
C MET A 192 -19.24 10.86 3.32
N SER A 193 -20.11 11.71 2.81
CA SER A 193 -21.29 11.31 2.03
C SER A 193 -21.43 12.22 0.81
N CYS A 194 -21.64 11.64 -0.36
CA CYS A 194 -22.06 12.35 -1.56
C CYS A 194 -23.59 12.35 -1.68
N ASP A 195 -24.13 13.31 -2.42
CA ASP A 195 -25.56 13.36 -2.71
C ASP A 195 -25.92 12.30 -3.75
N ALA A 196 -26.70 11.31 -3.31
CA ALA A 196 -27.20 10.22 -4.16
C ALA A 196 -28.70 10.36 -4.46
N SER A 197 -29.30 11.53 -4.22
CA SER A 197 -30.74 11.76 -4.40
C SER A 197 -31.18 11.76 -5.87
N THR A 198 -30.28 12.10 -6.79
CA THR A 198 -30.54 12.12 -8.24
C THR A 198 -29.37 11.55 -9.02
N GLU A 199 -29.64 11.01 -10.22
CA GLU A 199 -28.60 10.48 -11.11
C GLU A 199 -27.57 11.55 -11.52
N TYR A 200 -27.99 12.81 -11.58
CA TYR A 200 -27.11 13.93 -11.90
C TYR A 200 -26.18 14.29 -10.72
N ALA A 201 -26.67 14.17 -9.48
CA ALA A 201 -25.89 14.43 -8.27
C ALA A 201 -24.73 13.43 -8.08
N LEU A 202 -24.85 12.20 -8.60
CA LEU A 202 -23.77 11.21 -8.60
C LEU A 202 -22.58 11.56 -9.52
N ARG A 203 -22.74 12.56 -10.40
CA ARG A 203 -21.69 12.99 -11.35
C ARG A 203 -20.86 14.18 -10.84
N GLN A 204 -21.32 14.84 -9.77
CA GLN A 204 -20.68 16.00 -9.14
C GLN A 204 -19.96 15.58 -7.86
#